data_AF-E2BEN9-F1
#
_entry.id   AF-E2BEN9-F1
#
_cell.length_a   1.000
_cell.length_b   1.000
_cell.length_c   1.000
_cell.angle_alpha   90.00
_cell.angle_beta   90.00
_cell.angle_gamma   90.00
#
_symmetry.space_group_name_H-M   'P 1'
#
loop_
_entity.id
_entity.type
_entity.pdbx_description
1 polymer ?
#
loop_
_entity_poly.entity_id
_entity_poly.type
_entity_poly.pdbx_seq_one_letter_code
_entity_poly.pdbx_strand_id
1 'polypeptide(L)' 'WLRNCGRTIKVPIENLYKTYRICGNHFDSTMFLNDLKNRLQLYAVP' A
#
# COMPACT_ATOMS: atom_id res chain seq x y z
N TRP A 1 -5.63 4.06 -1.76
CA TRP A 1 -5.32 2.68 -1.38
C TRP A 1 -6.44 1.73 -1.74
N LEU A 2 -7.47 1.49 -0.92
CA LEU A 2 -8.52 0.49 -1.23
C LEU A 2 -9.25 0.71 -2.57
N ARG A 3 -9.66 1.97 -2.81
CA ARG A 3 -10.28 2.37 -4.08
C ARG A 3 -9.32 2.18 -5.26
N ASN A 4 -8.08 2.63 -5.12
CA ASN A 4 -7.08 2.52 -6.18
C ASN A 4 -6.70 1.07 -6.51
N CYS A 5 -6.69 0.19 -5.51
CA CYS A 5 -6.48 -1.23 -5.71
C CYS A 5 -7.73 -1.97 -6.22
N GLY A 6 -8.88 -1.29 -6.37
CA GLY A 6 -10.13 -1.89 -6.83
C GLY A 6 -10.65 -3.03 -5.94
N ARG A 7 -10.33 -3.01 -4.63
CA ARG A 7 -10.69 -4.10 -3.72
C ARG A 7 -11.86 -3.73 -2.83
N THR A 8 -12.82 -4.65 -2.78
CA THR A 8 -13.85 -4.67 -1.73
C THR A 8 -13.36 -5.56 -0.59
N ILE A 9 -13.53 -5.11 0.64
CA ILE A 9 -13.03 -5.81 1.83
C ILE A 9 -14.19 -6.19 2.72
N LYS A 10 -14.08 -7.36 3.36
CA LYS A 10 -15.08 -7.91 4.27
C LYS A 10 -14.67 -7.82 5.74
N VAL A 11 -13.46 -7.33 6.04
CA VAL A 11 -12.94 -7.19 7.41
C VAL A 11 -12.93 -5.72 7.85
N PRO A 12 -13.00 -5.42 9.16
CA PRO A 12 -12.88 -4.05 9.65
C PRO A 12 -11.57 -3.38 9.23
N ILE A 13 -11.61 -2.07 9.02
CA ILE A 13 -10.48 -1.27 8.53
C ILE A 13 -9.27 -1.40 9.46
N GLU A 14 -9.53 -1.40 10.78
CA GLU A 14 -8.51 -1.57 11.81
C GLU A 14 -7.79 -2.91 11.74
N ASN A 15 -8.34 -3.94 11.08
CA ASN A 15 -7.68 -5.25 10.95
C ASN A 15 -6.95 -5.43 9.62
N LEU A 16 -7.03 -4.46 8.71
CA LEU A 16 -6.43 -4.58 7.37
C LEU A 16 -4.93 -4.82 7.42
N TYR A 17 -4.22 -4.13 8.32
CA TYR A 17 -2.78 -4.22 8.43
C TYR A 17 -2.27 -5.61 8.87
N LYS A 18 -3.14 -6.50 9.34
CA LYS A 18 -2.77 -7.85 9.79
C LYS A 18 -2.61 -8.82 8.62
N THR A 19 -3.50 -8.76 7.63
CA THR A 19 -3.61 -9.79 6.59
C THR A 19 -3.51 -9.24 5.17
N TYR A 20 -3.83 -7.96 4.94
CA TYR A 20 -3.74 -7.36 3.62
C TYR A 20 -2.36 -6.75 3.40
N ARG A 21 -1.78 -7.08 2.24
CA ARG A 21 -0.49 -6.58 1.76
C ARG A 21 -0.67 -6.07 0.35
N ILE A 22 0.15 -5.10 -0.03
CA ILE A 22 0.21 -4.54 -1.39
C ILE A 22 1.63 -4.75 -1.89
N CYS A 23 1.76 -5.28 -3.10
CA CYS A 23 3.04 -5.48 -3.74
C CYS A 23 3.69 -4.12 -4.08
N GLY A 24 5.02 -4.04 -4.00
CA GLY A 24 5.75 -2.78 -4.26
C GLY A 24 5.59 -2.25 -5.69
N ASN A 25 5.23 -3.11 -6.66
CA ASN A 25 5.00 -2.71 -8.06
C ASN A 25 3.74 -1.87 -8.28
N HIS A 26 2.88 -1.72 -7.26
CA HIS A 26 1.77 -0.77 -7.30
C HIS A 26 2.19 0.67 -7.02
N PHE A 27 3.43 0.90 -6.61
CA PHE A 27 3.95 2.22 -6.29
C PHE A 27 5.03 2.63 -7.29
N ASP A 28 5.03 3.91 -7.65
CA ASP A 28 6.14 4.47 -8.43
C ASP A 28 7.45 4.46 -7.60
N SER A 29 8.58 4.32 -8.27
CA SER A 29 9.90 4.34 -7.61
C SER A 29 10.15 5.58 -6.74
N THR A 30 9.61 6.74 -7.13
CA THR A 30 9.72 8.00 -6.39
C THR A 30 8.91 8.03 -5.09
N MET A 31 7.95 7.11 -4.94
CA MET A 31 7.09 7.01 -3.76
C MET A 31 7.76 6.25 -2.60
N PHE A 32 8.96 5.69 -2.80
CA PHE A 32 9.72 5.04 -1.75
C PHE A 32 10.70 6.02 -1.08
N LEU A 33 10.93 5.84 0.21
CA LEU A 33 11.91 6.61 1.00
C LEU A 33 13.35 6.11 0.79
N ASN A 34 13.53 4.97 0.14
CA ASN A 34 14.83 4.36 -0.09
C ASN A 34 14.83 3.43 -1.31
N ASP A 35 16.03 3.11 -1.78
CA ASP A 35 16.24 2.26 -2.96
C ASP A 35 15.89 0.79 -2.71
N LEU A 36 15.83 0.36 -1.45
CA LEU A 36 15.38 -0.99 -1.06
C LEU A 36 13.87 -1.17 -1.21
N LYS A 37 13.12 -0.10 -1.48
CA LYS A 37 11.66 -0.09 -1.66
C LYS A 37 10.89 -0.73 -0.51
N ASN A 38 11.40 -0.62 0.72
CA ASN A 38 10.78 -1.21 1.91
C ASN A 38 10.09 -0.18 2.83
N ARG A 39 10.19 1.12 2.49
CA ARG A 39 9.52 2.22 3.21
C ARG A 39 8.90 3.18 2.21
N LEU A 40 7.65 3.56 2.45
CA LEU A 40 6.90 4.47 1.59
C LEU A 40 6.93 5.91 2.15
N GLN A 41 6.87 6.88 1.25
CA GLN A 41 6.64 8.28 1.60
C GLN A 41 5.22 8.50 2.13
N LEU A 42 5.00 9.57 2.89
CA LEU A 42 3.68 9.90 3.46
C LEU A 42 2.60 10.10 2.39
N TYR A 43 2.98 10.62 1.22
CA TYR A 43 2.07 10.86 0.11
C TYR A 43 1.89 9.64 -0.82
N ALA A 44 2.56 8.52 -0.57
CA ALA A 44 2.51 7.36 -1.46
C ALA A 44 1.07 6.79 -1.52
N VAL A 45 0.60 6.54 -2.74
CA VAL A 45 -0.70 5.92 -2.99
C VAL A 45 -0.51 4.84 -4.08
N PRO A 46 -0.98 3.60 -3.85
CA PRO A 46 -0.96 2.54 -4.85
C PRO A 46 -2.05 2.72 -5.91
#